data_AF-A0A6L8ENQ9-F1
#
_entry.id   AF-A0A6L8ENQ9-F1
#
_cell.length_a   1.000
_cell.length_b   1.000
_cell.length_c   1.000
_cell.angle_alpha   90.00
_cell.angle_beta   90.00
_cell.angle_gamma   90.00
#
_symmetry.space_group_name_H-M   'P 1'
#
loop_
_entity.id
_entity.type
_entity.pdbx_description
1 polymer ?
#
loop_
_entity_poly.entity_id
_entity_poly.type
_entity_poly.pdbx_seq_one_letter_code
_entity_poly.pdbx_strand_id
1 'polypeptide(L)'
;MLLNEIAVLQARAGEGQAARQALEAALKAARDMDDARHSSQYVGMVAAAQAKAGDTQAAKRSFAEAAATLETVRKSNPGDSSLARYIGDIAGLQAEAGFAAMGIETALGIEVDPNDTY
;
A
#
# COMPACT_ATOMS: atom_id res chain seq x y z
N MET A 1 2.83 -2.23 16.11
CA MET A 1 2.40 -0.86 16.45
C MET A 1 3.54 0.16 16.51
N LEU A 2 4.78 -0.17 16.93
CA LEU A 2 5.86 0.83 17.09
C LEU A 2 6.36 1.53 15.81
N LEU A 3 6.43 0.85 14.66
CA LEU A 3 7.08 1.42 13.46
C LEU A 3 6.31 2.58 12.83
N ASN A 4 4.98 2.53 12.90
CA ASN A 4 4.11 3.56 12.33
C ASN A 4 4.22 4.90 13.10
N GLU A 5 4.34 4.83 14.42
CA GLU A 5 4.52 6.02 15.27
C GLU A 5 5.91 6.64 15.10
N ILE A 6 6.95 5.81 14.97
CA ILE A 6 8.32 6.27 14.73
C ILE A 6 8.41 7.00 13.38
N ALA A 7 7.82 6.44 12.33
CA ALA A 7 7.82 7.06 11.00
C ALA A 7 7.08 8.41 10.97
N VAL A 8 5.95 8.52 11.70
CA VAL A 8 5.17 9.77 11.80
C VAL A 8 5.90 10.84 12.63
N LEU A 9 6.59 10.45 13.71
CA LEU A 9 7.37 11.38 14.53
C LEU A 9 8.61 11.91 13.80
N GLN A 10 9.33 11.06 13.06
CA GLN A 10 10.51 11.46 12.28
C GLN A 10 10.15 12.39 11.11
N ALA A 11 8.99 12.19 10.49
CA ALA A 11 8.47 13.06 9.43
C ALA A 11 8.17 14.50 9.90
N ARG A 12 7.79 14.70 11.17
CA ARG A 12 7.47 16.03 11.74
C ARG A 12 8.69 16.82 12.21
N ALA A 13 9.85 16.18 12.42
CA ALA A 13 10.98 16.77 13.13
C ALA A 13 12.03 17.51 12.26
N GLY A 14 11.88 17.56 10.93
CA GLY A 14 12.85 18.26 10.09
C GLY A 14 14.16 17.49 9.81
N GLU A 15 14.24 16.21 10.17
CA GLU A 15 15.33 15.32 9.74
C GLU A 15 14.93 14.53 8.50
N GLY A 16 14.83 15.22 7.37
CA GLY A 16 14.34 14.65 6.12
C GLY A 16 15.13 13.42 5.63
N GLN A 17 16.39 13.25 6.02
CA GLN A 17 17.21 12.11 5.57
C GLN A 17 17.02 10.85 6.44
N ALA A 18 17.01 10.99 7.77
CA ALA A 18 16.81 9.85 8.67
C ALA A 18 15.41 9.25 8.52
N ALA A 19 14.38 10.09 8.40
CA ALA A 19 13.01 9.65 8.12
C ALA A 19 12.90 8.91 6.78
N ARG A 20 13.58 9.42 5.73
CA ARG A 20 13.62 8.76 4.41
C ARG A 20 14.32 7.40 4.48
N GLN A 21 15.46 7.31 5.16
CA GLN A 21 16.17 6.03 5.35
C GLN A 21 15.33 5.02 6.14
N ALA A 22 14.60 5.46 7.17
CA ALA A 22 13.70 4.61 7.93
C ALA A 22 12.53 4.09 7.07
N LEU A 23 11.94 4.95 6.24
CA LEU A 23 10.89 4.56 5.29
C LEU A 23 11.40 3.61 4.21
N GLU A 24 12.61 3.82 3.69
CA GLU A 24 13.25 2.91 2.73
C GLU A 24 13.54 1.53 3.35
N ALA A 25 14.04 1.50 4.58
CA ALA A 25 14.27 0.26 5.31
C ALA A 25 12.95 -0.49 5.59
N ALA A 26 11.90 0.23 6.00
CA ALA A 26 10.58 -0.34 6.21
C ALA A 26 9.98 -0.87 4.91
N LEU A 27 10.16 -0.15 3.80
CA LEU A 27 9.71 -0.58 2.47
C LEU A 27 10.40 -1.86 2.03
N LYS A 28 11.72 -1.96 2.26
CA LYS A 28 12.47 -3.18 1.98
C LYS A 28 11.97 -4.36 2.83
N ALA A 29 11.82 -4.16 4.14
CA ALA A 29 11.32 -5.20 5.04
C ALA A 29 9.90 -5.67 4.66
N ALA A 30 9.04 -4.76 4.22
CA ALA A 30 7.70 -5.11 3.74
C ALA A 30 7.73 -5.94 2.45
N ARG A 31 8.65 -5.64 1.53
CA ARG A 31 8.85 -6.39 0.28
C ARG A 31 9.42 -7.78 0.50
N ASP A 32 10.26 -7.95 1.51
CA ASP A 32 10.93 -9.22 1.82
C ASP A 32 9.99 -10.22 2.55
N MET A 33 8.70 -9.90 2.74
CA MET A 33 7.74 -10.81 3.36
C MET A 33 7.29 -11.91 2.39
N ASP A 34 7.30 -13.16 2.86
CA ASP A 34 6.96 -14.34 2.04
C ASP A 34 5.51 -14.32 1.50
N ASP A 35 4.56 -13.84 2.30
CA ASP A 35 3.16 -13.76 1.88
C ASP A 35 2.91 -12.44 1.14
N ALA A 36 2.63 -12.54 -0.16
CA ALA A 36 2.40 -11.39 -1.03
C ALA A 36 1.23 -10.48 -0.61
N ARG A 37 0.18 -11.03 0.04
CA ARG A 37 -0.95 -10.23 0.54
C ARG A 37 -0.51 -9.39 1.73
N HIS A 38 0.23 -10.00 2.67
CA HIS A 38 0.82 -9.28 3.79
C HIS A 38 1.85 -8.26 3.31
N SER A 39 2.76 -8.65 2.41
CA SER A 39 3.75 -7.75 1.80
C SER A 39 3.08 -6.49 1.25
N SER A 40 2.03 -6.67 0.42
CA SER A 40 1.26 -5.55 -0.12
C SER A 40 0.68 -4.65 0.95
N GLN A 41 0.04 -5.21 1.98
CA GLN A 41 -0.53 -4.44 3.10
C GLN A 41 0.53 -3.56 3.77
N TYR A 42 1.70 -4.11 4.09
CA TYR A 42 2.78 -3.36 4.72
C TYR A 42 3.41 -2.31 3.78
N VAL A 43 3.55 -2.62 2.48
CA VAL A 43 3.97 -1.63 1.48
C VAL A 43 2.97 -0.46 1.42
N GLY A 44 1.66 -0.73 1.49
CA GLY A 44 0.62 0.30 1.58
C GLY A 44 0.72 1.16 2.84
N MET A 45 1.04 0.55 3.99
CA MET A 45 1.25 1.30 5.23
C MET A 45 2.47 2.23 5.13
N VAL A 46 3.57 1.76 4.52
CA VAL A 46 4.75 2.60 4.25
C VAL A 46 4.41 3.74 3.29
N ALA A 47 3.60 3.47 2.26
CA ALA A 47 3.12 4.49 1.33
C ALA A 47 2.29 5.59 2.05
N ALA A 48 1.41 5.20 2.98
CA ALA A 48 0.67 6.15 3.81
C ALA A 48 1.62 7.00 4.68
N ALA A 49 2.69 6.42 5.22
CA ALA A 49 3.69 7.14 5.99
C ALA A 49 4.52 8.11 5.11
N GLN A 50 4.90 7.71 3.90
CA GLN A 50 5.54 8.58 2.91
C GLN A 50 4.65 9.80 2.58
N ALA A 51 3.34 9.57 2.39
CA ALA A 51 2.38 10.65 2.13
C ALA A 51 2.29 11.63 3.30
N LYS A 52 2.19 11.11 4.54
CA LYS A 52 2.20 11.92 5.77
C LYS A 52 3.51 12.70 5.94
N ALA A 53 4.62 12.19 5.42
CA ALA A 53 5.91 12.87 5.39
C ALA A 53 6.06 13.89 4.25
N GLY A 54 5.04 14.04 3.40
CA GLY A 54 5.04 14.95 2.26
C GLY A 54 5.67 14.38 0.99
N ASP A 55 6.24 13.17 1.03
CA ASP A 55 6.78 12.49 -0.16
C ASP A 55 5.66 11.81 -0.96
N THR A 56 4.86 12.66 -1.60
CA THR A 56 3.68 12.27 -2.38
C THR A 56 4.04 11.35 -3.56
N GLN A 57 5.22 11.54 -4.16
CA GLN A 57 5.65 10.75 -5.33
C GLN A 57 6.16 9.37 -4.92
N ALA A 58 6.84 9.24 -3.77
CA ALA A 58 7.16 7.93 -3.21
C ALA A 58 5.88 7.19 -2.82
N ALA A 59 4.96 7.87 -2.13
CA ALA A 59 3.69 7.28 -1.71
C ALA A 59 2.89 6.68 -2.88
N LYS A 60 2.70 7.45 -3.97
CA LYS A 60 2.00 6.95 -5.17
C LYS A 60 2.65 5.71 -5.76
N ARG A 61 3.99 5.66 -5.83
CA ARG A 61 4.73 4.51 -6.35
C ARG A 61 4.55 3.28 -5.47
N SER A 62 4.69 3.42 -4.16
CA SER A 62 4.51 2.32 -3.21
C SER A 62 3.05 1.83 -3.17
N PHE A 63 2.07 2.74 -3.26
CA PHE A 63 0.66 2.33 -3.39
C PHE A 63 0.36 1.58 -4.68
N ALA A 64 0.91 2.02 -5.82
CA ALA A 64 0.74 1.32 -7.09
C ALA A 64 1.38 -0.09 -7.05
N GLU A 65 2.55 -0.22 -6.43
CA GLU A 65 3.20 -1.50 -6.18
C GLU A 65 2.33 -2.43 -5.33
N ALA A 66 1.79 -1.94 -4.20
CA ALA A 66 0.92 -2.73 -3.33
C ALA A 66 -0.32 -3.24 -4.09
N ALA A 67 -0.99 -2.38 -4.85
CA ALA A 67 -2.16 -2.75 -5.65
C ALA A 67 -1.81 -3.78 -6.74
N ALA A 68 -0.69 -3.59 -7.46
CA ALA A 68 -0.24 -4.51 -8.50
C ALA A 68 0.13 -5.90 -7.96
N THR A 69 0.69 -5.98 -6.75
CA THR A 69 0.97 -7.25 -6.08
C THR A 69 -0.33 -8.01 -5.78
N LEU A 70 -1.36 -7.34 -5.24
CA LEU A 70 -2.65 -7.99 -4.98
C LEU A 70 -3.34 -8.42 -6.28
N GLU A 71 -3.23 -7.62 -7.34
CA GLU A 71 -3.73 -7.98 -8.67
C GLU A 71 -3.05 -9.24 -9.22
N THR A 72 -1.75 -9.39 -8.99
CA THR A 72 -1.00 -10.60 -9.38
C THR A 72 -1.45 -11.82 -8.58
N VAL A 73 -1.69 -11.66 -7.28
CA VAL A 73 -2.26 -12.71 -6.42
C VAL A 73 -3.66 -13.10 -6.91
N ARG A 74 -4.52 -12.12 -7.23
CA ARG A 74 -5.88 -12.33 -7.76
C ARG A 74 -5.86 -13.19 -9.01
N LYS A 75 -5.03 -12.83 -9.99
CA LYS A 75 -4.88 -13.58 -11.25
C LYS A 75 -4.36 -15.00 -11.03
N SER A 76 -3.52 -15.19 -10.02
CA SER A 76 -2.95 -16.51 -9.70
C SER A 76 -3.92 -17.38 -8.90
N ASN A 77 -4.82 -16.78 -8.12
CA ASN A 77 -5.82 -17.47 -7.32
C ASN A 77 -7.14 -16.68 -7.25
N PRO A 78 -7.97 -16.72 -8.30
CA PRO A 78 -9.21 -15.93 -8.38
C PRO A 78 -10.24 -16.24 -7.29
N GLY A 79 -10.19 -17.45 -6.70
CA GLY A 79 -11.07 -17.89 -5.63
C GLY A 79 -10.66 -17.44 -4.22
N ASP A 80 -9.58 -16.67 -4.08
CA ASP A 80 -9.10 -16.19 -2.79
C ASP A 80 -10.01 -15.10 -2.21
N SER A 81 -11.07 -15.51 -1.52
CA SER A 81 -11.99 -14.61 -0.82
C SER A 81 -11.31 -13.70 0.22
N SER A 82 -10.13 -14.07 0.72
CA SER A 82 -9.39 -13.23 1.67
C SER A 82 -8.80 -11.97 1.01
N LEU A 83 -8.62 -12.00 -0.31
CA LEU A 83 -7.98 -10.92 -1.07
C LEU A 83 -8.79 -9.62 -1.05
N ALA A 84 -10.13 -9.73 -1.03
CA ALA A 84 -11.02 -8.57 -0.95
C ALA A 84 -10.72 -7.69 0.26
N ARG A 85 -10.35 -8.31 1.41
CA ARG A 85 -9.94 -7.56 2.61
C ARG A 85 -8.66 -6.77 2.35
N TYR A 86 -7.63 -7.39 1.77
CA TYR A 86 -6.36 -6.70 1.51
C TYR A 86 -6.52 -5.58 0.48
N ILE A 87 -7.33 -5.77 -0.56
CA ILE A 87 -7.63 -4.72 -1.54
C ILE A 87 -8.36 -3.55 -0.86
N GLY A 88 -9.35 -3.84 -0.03
CA GLY A 88 -10.06 -2.83 0.76
C GLY A 88 -9.13 -2.06 1.71
N ASP A 89 -8.21 -2.76 2.38
CA ASP A 89 -7.21 -2.14 3.26
C ASP A 89 -6.31 -1.17 2.48
N ILE A 90 -5.82 -1.56 1.29
CA ILE A 90 -5.01 -0.68 0.43
C ILE A 90 -5.82 0.53 -0.05
N ALA A 91 -7.06 0.31 -0.49
CA ALA A 91 -7.93 1.38 -0.94
C ALA A 91 -8.23 2.40 0.19
N GLY A 92 -8.46 1.90 1.41
CA GLY A 92 -8.64 2.71 2.60
C GLY A 92 -7.38 3.54 2.92
N LEU A 93 -6.21 2.91 2.92
CA LEU A 93 -4.93 3.59 3.13
C LEU A 93 -4.66 4.68 2.08
N GLN A 94 -4.98 4.42 0.81
CA GLN A 94 -4.88 5.42 -0.26
C GLN A 94 -5.81 6.60 0.00
N ALA A 95 -7.08 6.35 0.35
CA ALA A 95 -8.05 7.39 0.65
C ALA A 95 -7.64 8.24 1.86
N GLU A 96 -7.22 7.61 2.96
CA GLU A 96 -6.72 8.28 4.17
C GLU A 96 -5.46 9.12 3.90
N ALA A 97 -4.61 8.68 2.96
CA ALA A 97 -3.42 9.40 2.53
C ALA A 97 -3.72 10.54 1.53
N GLY A 98 -4.99 10.79 1.18
CA GLY A 98 -5.40 11.84 0.24
C GLY A 98 -5.39 11.42 -1.24
N PHE A 99 -5.24 10.12 -1.53
CA PHE A 99 -5.27 9.54 -2.87
C PHE A 99 -6.60 8.82 -3.15
N ALA A 100 -7.72 9.45 -2.83
CA ALA A 100 -9.05 8.83 -2.94
C ALA A 100 -9.35 8.25 -4.34
N ALA A 101 -8.90 8.90 -5.42
CA ALA A 101 -9.05 8.37 -6.78
C ALA A 101 -8.33 7.01 -6.97
N MET A 102 -7.09 6.88 -6.47
CA MET A 102 -6.37 5.60 -6.48
C MET A 102 -7.07 4.56 -5.61
N GLY A 103 -7.64 5.00 -4.47
CA GLY A 103 -8.46 4.16 -3.59
C GLY A 103 -9.64 3.54 -4.33
N ILE A 104 -10.38 4.37 -5.06
CA ILE A 104 -11.51 3.93 -5.88
C ILE A 104 -11.04 2.99 -7.00
N GLU A 105 -9.98 3.32 -7.73
CA GLU A 105 -9.44 2.44 -8.78
C GLU A 105 -9.02 1.07 -8.24
N THR A 106 -8.36 1.05 -7.07
CA THR A 106 -7.92 -0.20 -6.43
C THR A 106 -9.11 -1.04 -5.98
N ALA A 107 -10.16 -0.41 -5.41
CA ALA A 107 -11.38 -1.10 -5.03
C ALA A 107 -12.22 -1.57 -6.23
N LEU A 108 -12.24 -0.82 -7.34
CA LEU A 108 -12.97 -1.18 -8.56
C LEU A 108 -12.23 -2.20 -9.43
N GLY A 109 -10.92 -2.36 -9.26
CA GLY A 109 -10.15 -3.45 -9.87
C GLY A 109 -10.67 -4.85 -9.50
N ILE A 110 -11.55 -4.95 -8.48
CA ILE A 110 -12.26 -6.16 -8.08
C ILE A 110 -13.44 -6.46 -9.02
N GLU A 111 -14.06 -5.44 -9.63
CA GLU A 111 -15.35 -5.53 -10.34
C GLU A 111 -15.20 -5.77 -11.85
N VAL A 112 -14.01 -5.57 -12.42
CA VAL A 112 -13.75 -5.78 -13.86
C VAL A 112 -12.97 -7.07 -14.07
N ASP A 113 -13.65 -8.23 -13.96
CA ASP A 113 -13.25 -9.40 -14.74
C ASP A 113 -13.90 -9.27 -16.12
N PRO A 114 -13.14 -9.04 -17.21
CA PRO A 114 -13.69 -9.01 -18.56
C PRO A 114 -14.31 -10.35 -19.02
N ASN A 115 -14.22 -11.42 -18.21
CA ASN A 115 -14.95 -12.67 -18.42
C ASN A 115 -16.27 -12.77 -17.65
N ASP A 116 -16.62 -11.82 -16.76
CA ASP A 116 -17.91 -11.75 -16.05
C ASP A 116 -18.97 -10.98 -16.88
N THR A 117 -19.11 -11.33 -18.16
CA THR A 117 -20.27 -10.90 -18.96
C THR A 117 -21.40 -11.92 -18.80
N TYR A 118 -22.52 -11.47 -18.20
CA TYR A 118 -23.80 -12.17 -18.07
C TYR A 118 -24.36 -12.70 -19.40
#